data_AF-K8EI18-F1
#
_entry.id   AF-K8EI18-F1
#
_cell.length_a   1.000
_cell.length_b   1.000
_cell.length_c   1.000
_cell.angle_alpha   90.00
_cell.angle_beta   90.00
_cell.angle_gamma   90.00
#
_symmetry.space_group_name_H-M   'P 1'
#
loop_
_entity.id
_entity.type
_entity.pdbx_description
1 polymer ?
#
loop_
_entity_poly.entity_id
_entity_poly.type
_entity_poly.pdbx_seq_one_letter_code
_entity_poly.pdbx_strand_id
1 'polypeptide(L)'
;MGFKITDEIQSVVEIELRKGASKSRIATLLGVNYDEALVIIDEVKESFRPDVGDEIRFTFRDEKMAGVIQKLLTNSAVVEIFWEQSSSIMKDVCEDKTIVNFKDIIEVTNLNVVS
;
A
#
# COMPACT_ATOMS: atom_id res chain seq x y z
N MET A 1 1.99 -18.00 22.46
CA MET A 1 2.22 -18.81 21.25
C MET A 1 2.34 -17.81 20.11
N GLY A 2 3.50 -17.70 19.46
CA GLY A 2 3.66 -16.78 18.33
C GLY A 2 3.03 -17.38 17.08
N PHE A 3 2.07 -16.70 16.48
CA PHE A 3 1.54 -17.09 15.17
C PHE A 3 2.63 -16.79 14.14
N LYS A 4 3.18 -17.82 13.49
CA LYS A 4 4.25 -17.62 12.52
C LYS A 4 3.63 -17.21 11.19
N ILE A 5 3.82 -15.95 10.80
CA ILE A 5 3.38 -15.46 9.49
C ILE A 5 4.22 -16.15 8.42
N THR A 6 3.55 -16.90 7.54
CA THR A 6 4.15 -17.49 6.35
C THR A 6 4.00 -16.54 5.16
N ASP A 7 4.84 -16.71 4.13
CA ASP A 7 4.76 -15.91 2.90
C ASP A 7 3.37 -15.99 2.23
N GLU A 8 2.69 -17.14 2.37
CA GLU A 8 1.33 -17.35 1.90
C GLU A 8 0.31 -16.51 2.69
N ILE A 9 0.40 -16.51 4.02
CA ILE A 9 -0.46 -15.70 4.90
C ILE A 9 -0.23 -14.21 4.61
N GLN A 10 1.03 -13.80 4.53
CA GLN A 10 1.41 -12.43 4.20
C GLN A 10 0.80 -12.02 2.86
N SER A 11 1.01 -12.81 1.80
CA SER A 11 0.47 -12.53 0.47
C SER A 11 -1.05 -12.40 0.47
N VAL A 12 -1.78 -13.30 1.15
CA VAL A 12 -3.25 -13.25 1.24
C VAL A 12 -3.71 -11.98 1.95
N VAL A 13 -3.08 -11.64 3.09
CA VAL A 13 -3.44 -10.46 3.89
C VAL A 13 -3.14 -9.18 3.11
N GLU A 14 -1.98 -9.07 2.47
CA GLU A 14 -1.62 -7.91 1.63
C GLU A 14 -2.64 -7.71 0.50
N ILE A 15 -2.97 -8.77 -0.24
CA ILE A 15 -3.92 -8.70 -1.36
C ILE A 15 -5.30 -8.26 -0.87
N GLU A 16 -5.80 -8.84 0.23
CA GLU A 16 -7.13 -8.49 0.72
C GLU A 16 -7.17 -7.09 1.35
N LEU A 17 -6.10 -6.65 2.01
CA LEU A 17 -5.97 -5.27 2.49
C LEU A 17 -5.95 -4.28 1.33
N ARG A 18 -5.23 -4.57 0.23
CA ARG A 18 -5.27 -3.75 -0.99
C ARG A 18 -6.66 -3.76 -1.65
N LYS A 19 -7.40 -4.87 -1.59
CA LYS A 19 -8.81 -4.87 -2.05
C LYS A 19 -9.77 -4.12 -1.13
N GLY A 20 -9.31 -3.63 0.03
CA GLY A 20 -10.15 -2.97 1.03
C GLY A 20 -11.05 -3.94 1.80
N ALA A 21 -10.66 -5.21 1.94
CA ALA A 21 -11.37 -6.18 2.74
C ALA A 21 -11.45 -5.76 4.22
N SER A 22 -12.55 -6.12 4.88
CA SER A 22 -12.69 -5.91 6.33
C SER A 22 -11.79 -6.86 7.12
N LYS A 23 -11.36 -6.44 8.31
CA LYS A 23 -10.57 -7.29 9.23
C LYS A 23 -11.28 -8.60 9.58
N SER A 24 -12.62 -8.59 9.70
CA SER A 24 -13.45 -9.78 9.92
C SER A 24 -13.44 -10.76 8.75
N ARG A 25 -13.41 -10.25 7.52
CA ARG A 25 -13.30 -11.08 6.30
C ARG A 25 -11.93 -11.76 6.25
N ILE A 26 -10.86 -11.01 6.55
CA ILE A 26 -9.50 -11.56 6.60
C ILE A 26 -9.40 -12.65 7.68
N ALA A 27 -9.95 -12.44 8.88
CA ALA A 27 -9.99 -13.46 9.94
C ALA A 27 -10.65 -14.77 9.45
N THR A 28 -11.77 -14.64 8.73
CA THR A 28 -12.50 -15.78 8.15
C THR A 28 -11.67 -16.50 7.10
N LEU A 29 -10.97 -15.76 6.22
CA LEU A 29 -10.11 -16.33 5.17
C LEU A 29 -8.90 -17.06 5.75
N LEU A 30 -8.33 -16.53 6.84
CA LEU A 30 -7.19 -17.14 7.54
C LEU A 30 -7.62 -18.31 8.46
N GLY A 31 -8.92 -18.48 8.72
CA GLY A 31 -9.42 -19.50 9.63
C GLY A 31 -9.01 -19.27 11.10
N VAL A 32 -8.72 -18.01 11.47
CA VAL A 32 -8.29 -17.61 12.81
C VAL A 32 -9.37 -16.79 13.51
N ASN A 33 -9.25 -16.65 14.83
CA ASN A 33 -10.15 -15.76 15.56
C ASN A 33 -9.85 -14.29 15.24
N TYR A 34 -10.78 -13.39 15.61
CA TYR A 34 -10.66 -11.98 15.26
C TYR A 34 -9.41 -11.32 15.87
N ASP A 35 -9.08 -11.63 17.12
CA ASP A 35 -7.95 -11.01 17.83
C ASP A 35 -6.59 -11.45 17.23
N GLU A 36 -6.45 -12.73 16.85
CA GLU A 36 -5.28 -13.24 16.11
C GLU A 36 -5.17 -12.59 14.74
N ALA A 37 -6.29 -12.42 14.03
CA ALA A 37 -6.29 -11.72 12.75
C ALA A 37 -5.84 -10.27 12.89
N LEU A 38 -6.18 -9.58 14.00
CA LEU A 38 -5.69 -8.22 14.24
C LEU A 38 -4.17 -8.17 14.30
N VAL A 39 -3.55 -9.08 15.06
CA VAL A 39 -2.09 -9.15 15.19
C VAL A 39 -1.43 -9.43 13.84
N ILE A 40 -1.94 -10.41 13.08
CA ILE A 40 -1.40 -10.74 11.75
C ILE A 40 -1.55 -9.56 10.79
N ILE A 41 -2.71 -8.89 10.79
CA ILE A 41 -2.97 -7.73 9.93
C ILE A 41 -2.03 -6.58 10.26
N ASP A 42 -1.79 -6.29 11.54
CA ASP A 42 -0.90 -5.21 11.94
C ASP A 42 0.56 -5.54 11.60
N GLU A 43 1.04 -6.76 11.85
CA GLU A 43 2.40 -7.17 11.44
C GLU A 43 2.60 -7.11 9.93
N VAL A 44 1.65 -7.61 9.15
CA VAL A 44 1.71 -7.54 7.67
C VAL A 44 1.62 -6.08 7.22
N LYS A 45 0.77 -5.25 7.81
CA LYS A 45 0.72 -3.81 7.48
C LYS A 45 2.05 -3.11 7.70
N GLU A 46 2.77 -3.45 8.75
CA GLU A 46 4.08 -2.87 9.03
C GLU A 46 5.13 -3.33 8.01
N SER A 47 5.05 -4.56 7.48
CA SER A 47 6.06 -5.09 6.57
C SER A 47 6.09 -4.46 5.17
N PHE A 48 4.96 -3.91 4.70
CA PHE A 48 4.87 -3.23 3.41
C PHE A 48 4.48 -1.75 3.52
N ARG A 49 4.49 -1.18 4.73
CA ARG A 49 4.18 0.23 4.91
C ARG A 49 5.24 1.05 4.19
N PRO A 50 4.86 1.88 3.20
CA PRO A 50 5.83 2.71 2.52
C PRO A 50 6.31 3.84 3.45
N ASP A 51 7.52 4.33 3.20
CA ASP A 51 8.15 5.41 3.93
C ASP A 51 8.11 6.75 3.19
N VAL A 52 8.35 7.83 3.92
CA VAL A 52 8.54 9.15 3.29
C VAL A 52 9.86 9.14 2.51
N GLY A 53 9.81 9.58 1.26
CA GLY A 53 10.92 9.51 0.32
C GLY A 53 10.89 8.30 -0.61
N ASP A 54 10.02 7.32 -0.34
CA ASP A 54 9.86 6.18 -1.24
C ASP A 54 9.23 6.62 -2.56
N GLU A 55 9.81 6.10 -3.65
CA GLU A 55 9.23 6.22 -4.98
C GLU A 55 8.22 5.09 -5.19
N ILE A 56 7.05 5.44 -5.72
CA ILE A 56 5.96 4.50 -5.91
C ILE A 56 5.39 4.60 -7.32
N ARG A 57 4.86 3.47 -7.80
CA ARG A 57 3.94 3.41 -8.93
C ARG A 57 2.56 3.08 -8.44
N PHE A 58 1.57 3.79 -8.96
CA PHE A 58 0.18 3.64 -8.56
C PHE A 58 -0.73 3.84 -9.78
N THR A 59 -1.97 3.38 -9.65
CA THR A 59 -3.02 3.70 -10.63
C THR A 59 -3.95 4.75 -10.09
N PHE A 60 -4.32 5.70 -10.94
CA PHE A 60 -5.33 6.69 -10.64
C PHE A 60 -6.29 6.82 -11.82
N ARG A 61 -7.57 6.48 -11.61
CA ARG A 61 -8.58 6.40 -12.69
C ARG A 61 -8.09 5.55 -13.87
N ASP A 62 -7.52 4.39 -13.57
CA ASP A 62 -6.94 3.44 -14.54
C ASP A 62 -5.70 3.93 -15.31
N GLU A 63 -5.25 5.17 -15.04
CA GLU A 63 -4.00 5.70 -15.59
C GLU A 63 -2.81 5.33 -14.72
N LYS A 64 -1.70 4.97 -15.36
CA LYS A 64 -0.43 4.67 -14.68
C LYS A 64 0.25 5.97 -14.27
N MET A 65 0.59 6.05 -13.00
CA MET A 65 1.21 7.20 -12.37
C MET A 65 2.44 6.76 -11.57
N ALA A 66 3.37 7.68 -11.39
CA ALA A 66 4.54 7.50 -10.56
C ALA A 66 4.82 8.77 -9.75
N GLY A 67 5.45 8.63 -8.59
CA GLY A 67 5.80 9.76 -7.75
C GLY A 67 6.54 9.37 -6.48
N VAL A 68 6.88 10.38 -5.68
CA VAL A 68 7.56 10.22 -4.40
C VAL A 68 6.64 10.56 -3.24
N ILE A 69 6.67 9.74 -2.20
CA ILE A 69 5.89 9.99 -0.98
C ILE A 69 6.52 11.15 -0.21
N GLN A 70 5.74 12.22 -0.06
CA GLN A 70 6.13 13.40 0.71
C GLN A 70 5.61 13.36 2.15
N LYS A 71 4.50 12.64 2.39
CA LYS A 71 3.90 12.52 3.72
C LYS A 71 3.04 11.27 3.82
N LEU A 72 3.14 10.56 4.94
CA LEU A 72 2.25 9.45 5.29
C LEU A 72 1.01 9.93 6.05
N LEU A 73 -0.14 9.36 5.72
CA LEU A 73 -1.40 9.46 6.44
C LEU A 73 -1.78 8.06 6.97
N THR A 74 -2.97 7.92 7.57
CA THR A 74 -3.37 6.66 8.22
C THR A 74 -3.48 5.48 7.25
N ASN A 75 -4.03 5.69 6.04
CA ASN A 75 -4.18 4.63 5.02
C ASN A 75 -3.81 5.13 3.60
N SER A 76 -3.12 6.26 3.52
CA SER A 76 -2.81 6.96 2.30
C SER A 76 -1.52 7.76 2.44
N ALA A 77 -1.02 8.29 1.33
CA ALA A 77 0.16 9.15 1.29
C ALA A 77 -0.13 10.37 0.40
N VAL A 78 0.53 11.48 0.74
CA VAL A 78 0.69 12.61 -0.19
C VAL A 78 1.89 12.30 -1.08
N VAL A 79 1.66 12.31 -2.38
CA VAL A 79 2.62 11.90 -3.40
C VAL A 79 2.84 13.05 -4.35
N GLU A 80 4.10 13.42 -4.55
CA GLU A 80 4.51 14.35 -5.60
C GLU A 80 4.74 13.59 -6.90
N ILE A 81 4.08 14.01 -7.97
CA ILE A 81 3.96 13.25 -9.22
C ILE A 81 5.21 13.45 -10.08
N PHE A 82 5.79 12.34 -10.55
CA PHE A 82 6.78 12.35 -11.61
C PHE A 82 6.08 12.39 -12.97
N TRP A 83 5.82 13.59 -13.47
CA TRP A 83 5.10 13.79 -14.72
C TRP A 83 5.77 13.15 -15.95
N GLU A 84 7.09 13.04 -15.95
CA GLU A 84 7.86 12.37 -17.01
C GLU A 84 7.65 10.84 -17.03
N GLN A 85 7.14 10.28 -15.93
CA GLN A 85 6.89 8.85 -15.75
C GLN A 85 5.39 8.54 -15.58
N SER A 86 4.53 9.54 -15.75
CA SER A 86 3.08 9.45 -15.51
C SER A 86 2.29 9.77 -16.77
N SER A 87 1.05 9.30 -16.83
CA SER A 87 0.17 9.61 -17.95
C SER A 87 -0.04 11.12 -18.12
N SER A 88 0.23 11.64 -19.32
CA SER A 88 0.02 13.06 -19.62
C SER A 88 -1.46 13.45 -19.60
N ILE A 89 -2.38 12.49 -19.76
CA ILE A 89 -3.82 12.70 -19.65
C ILE A 89 -4.19 13.26 -18.27
N MET A 90 -3.43 12.89 -17.24
CA MET A 90 -3.68 13.31 -15.87
C MET A 90 -3.19 14.73 -15.54
N LYS A 91 -2.40 15.38 -16.42
CA LYS A 91 -1.91 16.77 -16.20
C LYS A 91 -3.04 17.79 -16.13
N ASP A 92 -4.16 17.52 -16.81
CA ASP A 92 -5.33 18.40 -16.80
C ASP A 92 -6.27 18.14 -15.60
N VAL A 93 -5.99 17.10 -14.81
CA VAL A 93 -6.88 16.59 -13.75
C VAL A 93 -6.23 16.66 -12.36
N CYS A 94 -4.91 16.45 -12.29
CA CYS A 94 -4.15 16.43 -11.05
C CYS A 94 -3.19 17.61 -11.00
N GLU A 95 -3.02 18.15 -9.79
CA GLU A 95 -1.91 19.04 -9.47
C GLU A 95 -0.62 18.22 -9.32
N ASP A 96 0.51 18.90 -9.11
CA ASP A 96 1.82 18.25 -8.91
C ASP A 96 1.86 17.31 -7.69
N LYS A 97 0.88 17.44 -6.78
CA LYS A 97 0.71 16.58 -5.61
C LYS A 97 -0.68 15.97 -5.58
N THR A 98 -0.77 14.70 -5.21
CA THR A 98 -2.04 13.99 -5.07
C THR A 98 -2.05 13.09 -3.84
N ILE A 99 -3.23 12.64 -3.42
CA ILE A 99 -3.41 11.68 -2.33
C ILE A 99 -3.62 10.29 -2.94
N VAL A 100 -2.78 9.35 -2.55
CA VAL A 100 -2.82 7.96 -3.02
C VAL A 100 -3.11 7.05 -1.83
N ASN A 101 -4.11 6.16 -1.92
CA ASN A 101 -4.30 5.15 -0.88
C ASN A 101 -3.27 4.04 -1.04
N PHE A 102 -2.83 3.44 0.07
CA PHE A 102 -1.86 2.33 0.02
C PHE A 102 -2.35 1.15 -0.82
N LYS A 103 -3.67 0.96 -0.92
CA LYS A 103 -4.26 -0.05 -1.80
C LYS A 103 -4.03 0.17 -3.29
N ASP A 104 -3.91 1.43 -3.69
CA ASP A 104 -3.78 1.84 -5.09
C ASP A 104 -2.30 1.86 -5.51
N ILE A 105 -1.37 1.66 -4.56
CA ILE A 105 0.06 1.49 -4.80
C ILE A 105 0.28 0.10 -5.37
N ILE A 106 0.93 0.06 -6.52
CA ILE A 106 1.26 -1.17 -7.26
C ILE A 106 2.65 -1.63 -6.84
N GLU A 107 3.63 -0.72 -6.85
CA GLU A 107 5.04 -1.02 -6.67
C GLU A 107 5.71 0.11 -5.88
N VAL A 108 6.63 -0.25 -4.99
CA VAL A 108 7.57 0.68 -4.32
C VAL A 108 8.93 0.44 -4.95
N THR A 109 9.44 1.39 -5.73
CA THR A 109 10.65 1.24 -6.56
C THR A 109 11.93 1.64 -5.85
N ASN A 110 11.84 2.44 -4.78
CA ASN A 110 12.98 2.79 -3.95
C ASN A 110 12.65 2.47 -2.50
N LEU A 111 12.86 1.20 -2.12
CA LEU A 111 12.98 0.85 -0.71
C LEU A 111 14.31 1.46 -0.25
N ASN A 112 14.30 2.36 0.72
CA ASN A 112 15.54 2.76 1.38
C ASN A 112 16.15 1.50 2.04
N VAL A 113 16.96 0.76 1.29
CA VAL A 113 17.80 -0.31 1.81
C VAL A 113 18.89 0.38 2.59
N VAL A 114 18.61 0.68 3.87
CA VAL A 114 19.62 1.13 4.81
C VAL A 114 20.68 0.04 4.85
N SER A 115 21.81 0.33 4.21
CA SER A 115 23.01 -0.52 4.21
C SER A 115 23.78 -0.33 5.50
#